data_AF-A0A3S1MFN2-F1
#
_entry.id   AF-A0A3S1MFN2-F1
#
_cell.length_a   1.000
_cell.length_b   1.000
_cell.length_c   1.000
_cell.angle_alpha   90.00
_cell.angle_beta   90.00
_cell.angle_gamma   90.00
#
_symmetry.space_group_name_H-M   'P 1'
#
loop_
_entity.id
_entity.type
_entity.pdbx_description
1 polymer ?
#
loop_
_entity_poly.entity_id
_entity_poly.type
_entity_poly.pdbx_seq_one_letter_code
_entity_poly.pdbx_strand_id
1 'polypeptide(L)'
;GKRLPEDAGLVVIPGSKSTIGDLTRFRENGWDRDLAAHRKRGGHVVGICGGYQMLGRMVRDPEGIEGSVTEAEGLGLLDIETVMEPEKTVRNSSARSVQFGLPLEGYEIHLGRTTGPDTARPSAIINGVEDGAVSADGKVIGTYLHGLFSADAFRAAYLKSLGVSGGGIDYRADVEKALDEVAAELERHLDCDAIFALAR
;
A
#
# COMPACT_ATOMS: atom_id res chain seq x y z
N GLY A 1 -18.21 11.45 0.87
CA GLY A 1 -17.66 11.15 -0.46
C GLY A 1 -18.63 10.29 -1.27
N LYS A 2 -18.24 9.87 -2.48
CA LYS A 2 -18.96 8.83 -3.23
C LYS A 2 -18.82 7.51 -2.48
N ARG A 3 -19.91 6.73 -2.33
CA ARG A 3 -19.87 5.44 -1.63
C ARG A 3 -18.90 4.47 -2.28
N LEU A 4 -18.31 3.58 -1.47
CA LEU A 4 -17.56 2.44 -2.00
C LEU A 4 -18.51 1.50 -2.78
N PRO A 5 -18.06 0.88 -3.90
CA PRO A 5 -18.89 -0.07 -4.63
C PRO A 5 -19.32 -1.25 -3.75
N GLU A 6 -20.62 -1.58 -3.74
CA GLU A 6 -21.15 -2.63 -2.86
C GLU A 6 -20.69 -4.03 -3.24
N ASP A 7 -20.42 -4.23 -4.53
CA ASP A 7 -19.97 -5.47 -5.19
C ASP A 7 -18.44 -5.61 -5.24
N ALA A 8 -17.69 -4.68 -4.64
CA ALA A 8 -16.25 -4.81 -4.54
C ALA A 8 -15.86 -6.07 -3.75
N GLY A 9 -15.01 -6.92 -4.33
CA GLY A 9 -14.41 -8.06 -3.62
C GLY A 9 -13.19 -7.67 -2.76
N LEU A 10 -12.52 -6.58 -3.14
CA LEU A 10 -11.30 -6.07 -2.52
C LEU A 10 -11.34 -4.53 -2.48
N VAL A 11 -10.98 -3.96 -1.33
CA VAL A 11 -10.69 -2.53 -1.19
C VAL A 11 -9.20 -2.36 -0.89
N VAL A 12 -8.51 -1.54 -1.67
CA VAL A 12 -7.10 -1.17 -1.42
C VAL A 12 -7.04 0.25 -0.89
N ILE A 13 -6.43 0.42 0.28
CA ILE A 13 -6.12 1.71 0.89
C ILE A 13 -4.64 2.00 0.62
N PRO A 14 -4.32 2.91 -0.32
CA PRO A 14 -2.95 3.18 -0.72
C PRO A 14 -2.18 3.95 0.37
N GLY A 15 -0.89 4.20 0.11
CA GLY A 15 -0.05 5.02 0.97
C GLY A 15 -0.59 6.44 1.12
N SER A 16 -0.45 6.97 2.34
CA SER A 16 -0.74 8.36 2.68
C SER A 16 0.56 9.09 3.05
N LYS A 17 0.63 10.39 2.73
CA LYS A 17 1.68 11.28 3.23
C LYS A 17 1.32 11.86 4.62
N SER A 18 0.04 11.88 4.97
CA SER A 18 -0.48 12.38 6.25
C SER A 18 -1.59 11.43 6.71
N THR A 19 -1.19 10.39 7.42
CA THR A 19 -2.05 9.29 7.83
C THR A 19 -3.19 9.76 8.73
N ILE A 20 -2.91 10.65 9.70
CA ILE A 20 -3.93 11.21 10.60
C ILE A 20 -4.91 12.11 9.82
N GLY A 21 -4.38 12.95 8.92
CA GLY A 21 -5.19 13.81 8.06
C GLY A 21 -6.12 12.99 7.16
N ASP A 22 -5.59 11.94 6.55
CA ASP A 22 -6.35 11.06 5.66
C ASP A 22 -7.36 10.20 6.43
N LEU A 23 -7.08 9.75 7.65
CA LEU A 23 -8.09 9.12 8.54
C LEU A 23 -9.28 10.04 8.78
N THR A 24 -9.00 11.33 9.02
CA THR A 24 -10.04 12.34 9.24
C THR A 24 -10.89 12.49 7.98
N ARG A 25 -10.26 12.67 6.82
CA ARG A 25 -10.97 12.76 5.53
C ARG A 25 -11.72 11.48 5.17
N PHE A 26 -11.19 10.31 5.51
CA PHE A 26 -11.82 9.01 5.27
C PHE A 26 -13.16 8.92 6.01
N ARG A 27 -13.18 9.36 7.28
CA ARG A 27 -14.39 9.43 8.12
C ARG A 27 -15.36 10.53 7.70
N GLU A 28 -14.88 11.73 7.37
CA GLU A 28 -15.71 12.81 6.81
C GLU A 28 -16.44 12.35 5.55
N ASN A 29 -15.79 11.47 4.77
CA ASN A 29 -16.39 10.89 3.58
C ASN A 29 -17.39 9.77 3.85
N GLY A 30 -17.48 9.27 5.09
CA GLY A 30 -18.31 8.13 5.49
C GLY A 30 -17.76 6.78 5.07
N TRP A 31 -16.51 6.71 4.60
CA TRP A 31 -15.92 5.49 4.07
C TRP A 31 -15.54 4.49 5.16
N ASP A 32 -15.38 4.93 6.41
CA ASP A 32 -15.22 4.07 7.58
C ASP A 32 -16.42 3.12 7.72
N ARG A 33 -17.64 3.65 7.55
CA ARG A 33 -18.88 2.88 7.62
C ARG A 33 -19.04 1.95 6.43
N ASP A 34 -18.72 2.42 5.22
CA ASP A 34 -18.76 1.62 4.00
C ASP A 34 -17.75 0.45 4.08
N LEU A 35 -16.54 0.71 4.58
CA LEU A 35 -15.49 -0.29 4.76
C LEU A 35 -15.87 -1.32 5.84
N ALA A 36 -16.47 -0.89 6.95
CA ALA A 36 -17.00 -1.79 7.96
C ALA A 36 -18.12 -2.69 7.38
N ALA A 37 -19.01 -2.13 6.57
CA ALA A 37 -20.05 -2.90 5.88
C ALA A 37 -19.44 -3.91 4.89
N HIS A 38 -18.42 -3.51 4.12
CA HIS A 38 -17.65 -4.37 3.22
C HIS A 38 -17.04 -5.56 3.96
N ARG A 39 -16.41 -5.30 5.11
CA ARG A 39 -15.84 -6.36 5.97
C ARG A 39 -16.89 -7.29 6.54
N LYS A 40 -18.06 -6.77 6.95
CA LYS A 40 -19.19 -7.59 7.43
C LYS A 40 -19.72 -8.55 6.36
N ARG A 41 -19.65 -8.19 5.08
CA ARG A 41 -19.97 -9.07 3.94
C ARG A 41 -18.84 -10.04 3.59
N GLY A 42 -17.72 -9.98 4.29
CA GLY A 42 -16.57 -10.85 4.09
C GLY A 42 -15.61 -10.41 2.99
N GLY A 43 -15.69 -9.15 2.53
CA GLY A 43 -14.81 -8.61 1.50
C GLY A 43 -13.39 -8.32 2.00
N HIS A 44 -12.41 -8.31 1.11
CA HIS A 44 -10.98 -8.19 1.47
C HIS A 44 -10.52 -6.74 1.54
N VAL A 45 -9.50 -6.46 2.37
CA VAL A 45 -8.91 -5.13 2.50
C VAL A 45 -7.39 -5.23 2.48
N VAL A 46 -6.73 -4.38 1.70
CA VAL A 46 -5.27 -4.25 1.68
C VAL A 46 -4.88 -2.82 2.00
N GLY A 47 -4.05 -2.61 3.02
CA GLY A 47 -3.45 -1.32 3.35
C GLY A 47 -1.97 -1.30 2.95
N ILE A 48 -1.53 -0.22 2.32
CA ILE A 48 -0.12 -0.02 1.93
C ILE A 48 0.40 1.22 2.64
N CYS A 49 1.53 1.12 3.34
CA CYS A 49 2.19 2.23 4.03
C CYS A 49 1.23 3.00 4.95
N GLY A 50 0.93 4.28 4.69
CA GLY A 50 -0.09 5.02 5.46
C GLY A 50 -1.42 4.27 5.54
N GLY A 51 -1.89 3.67 4.45
CA GLY A 51 -3.08 2.83 4.45
C GLY A 51 -3.00 1.61 5.37
N TYR A 52 -1.80 1.02 5.56
CA TYR A 52 -1.58 -0.04 6.55
C TYR A 52 -1.72 0.50 7.97
N GLN A 53 -1.12 1.65 8.27
CA GLN A 53 -1.21 2.31 9.57
C GLN A 53 -2.67 2.66 9.92
N MET A 54 -3.43 3.15 8.93
CA MET A 54 -4.86 3.44 9.07
C MET A 54 -5.68 2.21 9.47
N LEU A 55 -5.28 0.99 9.11
CA LEU A 55 -6.03 -0.23 9.45
C LEU A 55 -5.95 -0.61 10.93
N GLY A 56 -4.99 -0.05 11.67
CA GLY A 56 -4.80 -0.33 13.08
C GLY A 56 -5.88 0.23 13.99
N ARG A 57 -5.69 0.05 15.28
CA ARG A 57 -6.53 0.64 16.33
C ARG A 57 -6.26 2.13 16.51
N MET A 58 -5.00 2.55 16.30
CA MET A 58 -4.57 3.90 16.62
C MET A 58 -3.32 4.29 15.84
N VAL A 59 -3.26 5.57 15.45
CA VAL A 59 -2.09 6.24 14.93
C VAL A 59 -1.75 7.40 15.87
N ARG A 60 -0.51 7.44 16.37
CA ARG A 60 -0.01 8.48 17.27
C ARG A 60 1.13 9.23 16.61
N ASP A 61 1.15 10.53 16.78
CA ASP A 61 2.19 11.44 16.31
C ASP A 61 2.60 12.38 17.46
N PRO A 62 3.31 11.85 18.48
CA PRO A 62 3.64 12.61 19.69
C PRO A 62 4.54 13.83 19.42
N GLU A 63 5.25 13.84 18.30
CA GLU A 63 6.17 14.91 17.90
C GLU A 63 5.52 15.90 16.92
N GLY A 64 4.27 15.67 16.48
CA GLY A 64 3.55 16.54 15.56
C GLY A 64 4.19 16.62 14.17
N ILE A 65 4.76 15.50 13.69
CA ILE A 65 5.45 15.37 12.41
C ILE A 65 4.49 15.60 11.23
N GLU A 66 3.27 15.07 11.31
CA GLU A 66 2.23 15.23 10.28
C GLU A 66 1.37 16.49 10.48
N GLY A 67 1.29 17.02 11.70
CA GLY A 67 0.53 18.22 12.01
C GLY A 67 0.21 18.44 13.49
N SER A 68 -0.79 19.28 13.78
CA SER A 68 -1.19 19.63 15.16
C SER A 68 -2.04 18.58 15.86
N VAL A 69 -2.65 17.66 15.11
CA VAL A 69 -3.40 16.52 15.67
C VAL A 69 -2.42 15.39 15.90
N THR A 70 -2.18 15.06 17.17
CA THR A 70 -1.12 14.13 17.59
C THR A 70 -1.60 12.70 17.83
N GLU A 71 -2.90 12.43 17.66
CA GLU A 71 -3.44 11.08 17.70
C GLU A 71 -4.76 10.98 16.94
N ALA A 72 -5.01 9.81 16.37
CA ALA A 72 -6.29 9.46 15.79
C ALA A 72 -6.56 7.96 15.92
N GLU A 73 -7.79 7.61 16.29
CA GLU A 73 -8.25 6.23 16.18
C GLU A 73 -8.08 5.76 14.74
N GLY A 74 -7.60 4.53 14.56
CA GLY A 74 -7.54 3.89 13.25
C GLY A 74 -8.89 3.25 12.87
N LEU A 75 -8.90 2.48 11.79
CA LEU A 75 -10.09 1.80 11.27
C LEU A 75 -10.41 0.52 12.05
N GLY A 76 -9.52 0.06 12.92
CA GLY A 76 -9.73 -1.06 13.84
C GLY A 76 -9.88 -2.41 13.15
N LEU A 77 -9.28 -2.58 11.97
CA LEU A 77 -9.34 -3.83 11.20
C LEU A 77 -8.17 -4.77 11.47
N LEU A 78 -7.09 -4.26 12.07
CA LEU A 78 -5.93 -4.99 12.56
C LEU A 78 -5.65 -4.61 14.01
N ASP A 79 -5.25 -5.58 14.83
CA ASP A 79 -4.78 -5.36 16.20
C ASP A 79 -3.32 -4.90 16.19
N ILE A 80 -3.13 -3.67 15.75
CA ILE A 80 -1.85 -2.95 15.66
C ILE A 80 -2.04 -1.49 16.06
N GLU A 81 -0.96 -0.85 16.46
CA GLU A 81 -0.87 0.59 16.67
C GLU A 81 0.39 1.11 15.99
N THR A 82 0.32 2.32 15.46
CA THR A 82 1.43 3.01 14.80
C THR A 82 1.81 4.24 15.60
N VAL A 83 3.10 4.42 15.85
CA VAL A 83 3.67 5.67 16.38
C VAL A 83 4.52 6.30 15.28
N MET A 84 4.22 7.53 14.88
CA MET A 84 5.03 8.33 13.97
C MET A 84 6.36 8.66 14.64
N GLU A 85 7.44 8.44 13.89
CA GLU A 85 8.81 8.65 14.33
C GLU A 85 9.48 9.57 13.30
N PRO A 86 10.39 10.48 13.72
CA PRO A 86 10.97 11.49 12.84
C PRO A 86 11.92 10.89 11.78
N GLU A 87 12.45 9.70 12.04
CA GLU A 87 13.30 8.99 11.09
C GLU A 87 12.46 8.40 9.96
N LYS A 88 12.75 8.85 8.74
CA LYS A 88 12.06 8.40 7.54
C LYS A 88 12.80 7.22 6.92
N THR A 89 12.10 6.09 6.78
CA THR A 89 12.60 4.96 5.99
C THR A 89 12.34 5.24 4.51
N VAL A 90 13.41 5.37 3.71
CA VAL A 90 13.35 5.48 2.24
C VAL A 90 14.38 4.55 1.63
N ARG A 91 13.93 3.45 0.99
CA ARG A 91 14.83 2.51 0.31
C ARG A 91 14.10 1.63 -0.71
N ASN A 92 14.81 1.19 -1.72
CA ASN A 92 14.37 0.08 -2.57
C ASN A 92 14.56 -1.23 -1.79
N SER A 93 13.63 -2.16 -1.96
CA SER A 93 13.57 -3.36 -1.14
C SER A 93 13.20 -4.60 -1.94
N SER A 94 13.98 -5.66 -1.67
CA SER A 94 13.62 -7.02 -2.06
C SER A 94 12.73 -7.62 -0.99
N ALA A 95 11.70 -8.36 -1.40
CA ALA A 95 10.77 -8.93 -0.46
C ALA A 95 10.23 -10.28 -0.93
N ARG A 96 9.49 -10.94 -0.05
CA ARG A 96 8.75 -12.17 -0.35
C ARG A 96 7.40 -12.12 0.34
N SER A 97 6.33 -12.45 -0.38
CA SER A 97 5.01 -12.63 0.23
C SER A 97 5.02 -13.83 1.17
N VAL A 98 4.49 -13.66 2.38
CA VAL A 98 4.40 -14.77 3.36
C VAL A 98 3.35 -15.77 2.92
N GLN A 99 2.20 -15.29 2.45
CA GLN A 99 1.06 -16.15 2.08
C GLN A 99 1.38 -17.11 0.92
N PHE A 100 2.12 -16.66 -0.09
CA PHE A 100 2.36 -17.45 -1.31
C PHE A 100 3.82 -17.86 -1.50
N GLY A 101 4.74 -17.37 -0.67
CA GLY A 101 6.17 -17.61 -0.84
C GLY A 101 6.75 -17.01 -2.12
N LEU A 102 6.05 -16.08 -2.78
CA LEU A 102 6.45 -15.49 -4.06
C LEU A 102 7.33 -14.26 -3.86
N PRO A 103 8.34 -14.07 -4.73
CA PRO A 103 9.19 -12.88 -4.69
C PRO A 103 8.40 -11.61 -4.97
N LEU A 104 8.81 -10.54 -4.30
CA LEU A 104 8.28 -9.20 -4.44
C LEU A 104 9.46 -8.23 -4.60
N GLU A 105 9.24 -7.18 -5.37
CA GLU A 105 10.17 -6.05 -5.49
C GLU A 105 9.37 -4.77 -5.30
N GLY A 106 9.97 -3.81 -4.60
CA GLY A 106 9.28 -2.60 -4.22
C GLY A 106 10.18 -1.61 -3.53
N TYR A 107 9.57 -0.70 -2.79
CA TYR A 107 10.28 0.27 -1.98
C TYR A 107 9.50 0.59 -0.71
N GLU A 108 10.22 1.04 0.31
CA GLU A 108 9.67 1.58 1.55
C GLU A 108 9.81 3.10 1.50
N ILE A 109 8.73 3.82 1.80
CA ILE A 109 8.75 5.28 2.00
C ILE A 109 7.77 5.66 3.12
N HIS A 110 8.16 5.43 4.36
CA HIS A 110 7.26 5.65 5.49
C HIS A 110 7.95 6.33 6.67
N LEU A 111 7.10 6.95 7.47
CA LEU A 111 7.39 7.38 8.82
C LEU A 111 6.68 6.44 9.78
N GLY A 112 7.23 6.33 10.98
CA GLY A 112 6.59 5.63 12.07
C GLY A 112 6.72 4.12 12.05
N ARG A 113 6.58 3.58 13.26
CA ARG A 113 6.77 2.18 13.61
C ARG A 113 5.43 1.60 14.04
N THR A 114 5.09 0.47 13.42
CA THR A 114 3.84 -0.24 13.68
C THR A 114 4.13 -1.51 14.47
N THR A 115 3.37 -1.73 15.53
CA THR A 115 3.49 -2.91 16.41
C THR A 115 2.12 -3.38 16.88
N GLY A 116 1.99 -4.67 17.21
CA GLY A 116 0.80 -5.21 17.86
C GLY A 116 0.67 -6.72 17.67
N PRO A 117 -0.33 -7.37 18.28
CA PRO A 117 -0.52 -8.81 18.16
C PRO A 117 -0.59 -9.33 16.71
N ASP A 118 -1.16 -8.55 15.79
CA ASP A 118 -1.32 -8.99 14.40
C ASP A 118 -0.01 -8.96 13.59
N THR A 119 1.04 -8.27 14.07
CA THR A 119 2.36 -8.31 13.41
C THR A 119 3.06 -9.66 13.57
N ALA A 120 2.58 -10.53 14.48
CA ALA A 120 3.02 -11.93 14.55
C ALA A 120 2.55 -12.76 13.34
N ARG A 121 1.69 -12.21 12.49
CA ARG A 121 1.29 -12.78 11.20
C ARG A 121 1.69 -11.80 10.10
N PRO A 122 2.98 -11.69 9.76
CA PRO A 122 3.46 -10.76 8.76
C PRO A 122 2.87 -11.07 7.38
N SER A 123 2.70 -10.05 6.55
CA SER A 123 2.24 -10.20 5.18
C SER A 123 3.39 -10.39 4.19
N ALA A 124 4.54 -9.82 4.51
CA ALA A 124 5.75 -9.87 3.71
C ALA A 124 7.00 -10.07 4.58
N ILE A 125 8.06 -10.59 3.99
CA ILE A 125 9.42 -10.53 4.53
C ILE A 125 10.18 -9.55 3.65
N ILE A 126 10.60 -8.41 4.19
CA ILE A 126 11.33 -7.36 3.46
C ILE A 126 12.79 -7.38 3.91
N ASN A 127 13.72 -7.60 2.98
CA ASN A 127 15.16 -7.68 3.25
C ASN A 127 15.51 -8.61 4.44
N GLY A 128 14.77 -9.72 4.59
CA GLY A 128 14.95 -10.70 5.67
C GLY A 128 14.24 -10.39 6.99
N VAL A 129 13.51 -9.27 7.08
CA VAL A 129 12.76 -8.85 8.28
C VAL A 129 11.26 -9.00 8.04
N GLU A 130 10.52 -9.44 9.05
CA GLU A 130 9.07 -9.51 9.01
C GLU A 130 8.44 -8.11 8.86
N ASP A 131 7.52 -7.96 7.91
CA ASP A 131 6.80 -6.73 7.65
C ASP A 131 5.28 -6.97 7.60
N GLY A 132 4.57 -5.93 8.02
CA GLY A 132 3.12 -5.88 7.88
C GLY A 132 2.38 -6.74 8.91
N ALA A 133 1.10 -6.93 8.66
CA ALA A 133 0.22 -7.72 9.49
C ALA A 133 -0.92 -8.31 8.67
N VAL A 134 -1.45 -9.44 9.13
CA VAL A 134 -2.59 -10.12 8.54
C VAL A 134 -3.61 -10.44 9.64
N SER A 135 -4.88 -10.11 9.39
CA SER A 135 -5.98 -10.43 10.31
C SER A 135 -6.09 -11.95 10.51
N ALA A 136 -6.68 -12.37 11.64
CA ALA A 136 -6.81 -13.80 11.95
C ALA A 136 -7.60 -14.60 10.88
N ASP A 137 -8.53 -13.94 10.18
CA ASP A 137 -9.31 -14.54 9.09
C ASP A 137 -8.63 -14.44 7.71
N GLY A 138 -7.44 -13.84 7.62
CA GLY A 138 -6.67 -13.70 6.39
C GLY A 138 -7.21 -12.68 5.38
N LYS A 139 -8.23 -11.89 5.74
CA LYS A 139 -8.93 -11.00 4.80
C LYS A 139 -8.47 -9.54 4.84
N VAL A 140 -7.74 -9.14 5.87
CA VAL A 140 -7.14 -7.82 5.99
C VAL A 140 -5.63 -7.99 5.99
N ILE A 141 -4.96 -7.31 5.07
CA ILE A 141 -3.51 -7.37 4.89
C ILE A 141 -2.97 -5.95 4.93
N GLY A 142 -1.88 -5.74 5.67
CA GLY A 142 -1.14 -4.50 5.71
C GLY A 142 0.34 -4.74 5.44
N THR A 143 1.03 -3.82 4.75
CA THR A 143 2.49 -3.86 4.51
C THR A 143 3.03 -2.45 4.30
N TYR A 144 4.30 -2.23 4.62
CA TYR A 144 5.02 -1.01 4.23
C TYR A 144 5.59 -1.07 2.81
N LEU A 145 5.60 -2.25 2.17
CA LEU A 145 6.12 -2.43 0.82
C LEU A 145 5.19 -1.80 -0.22
N HIS A 146 5.65 -0.71 -0.85
CA HIS A 146 5.05 -0.21 -2.08
C HIS A 146 5.41 -1.10 -3.26
N GLY A 147 4.53 -1.14 -4.29
CA GLY A 147 4.75 -1.98 -5.46
C GLY A 147 4.27 -3.42 -5.31
N LEU A 148 3.56 -3.75 -4.22
CA LEU A 148 3.03 -5.09 -3.94
C LEU A 148 2.32 -5.74 -5.14
N PHE A 149 1.46 -4.98 -5.83
CA PHE A 149 0.70 -5.47 -6.99
C PHE A 149 1.45 -5.35 -8.32
N SER A 150 2.64 -4.76 -8.35
CA SER A 150 3.47 -4.71 -9.55
C SER A 150 4.12 -6.06 -9.86
N ALA A 151 4.24 -6.94 -8.86
CA ALA A 151 4.74 -8.30 -9.05
C ALA A 151 3.65 -9.20 -9.65
N ASP A 152 3.81 -9.57 -10.92
CA ASP A 152 2.80 -10.31 -11.69
C ASP A 152 2.42 -11.65 -11.07
N ALA A 153 3.42 -12.44 -10.63
CA ALA A 153 3.17 -13.72 -10.00
C ALA A 153 2.35 -13.57 -8.71
N PHE A 154 2.69 -12.57 -7.89
CA PHE A 154 1.94 -12.27 -6.67
C PHE A 154 0.52 -11.80 -7.01
N ARG A 155 0.38 -10.83 -7.93
CA ARG A 155 -0.93 -10.30 -8.35
C ARG A 155 -1.83 -11.41 -8.87
N ALA A 156 -1.31 -12.31 -9.70
CA ALA A 156 -2.05 -13.46 -10.22
C ALA A 156 -2.46 -14.43 -9.11
N ALA A 157 -1.54 -14.78 -8.20
CA ALA A 157 -1.84 -15.67 -7.08
C ALA A 157 -2.86 -15.06 -6.11
N TYR A 158 -2.75 -13.76 -5.83
CA TYR A 158 -3.66 -13.03 -4.96
C TYR A 158 -5.05 -12.92 -5.58
N LEU A 159 -5.17 -12.53 -6.85
CA LEU A 159 -6.47 -12.49 -7.54
C LEU A 159 -7.11 -13.89 -7.59
N LYS A 160 -6.32 -14.94 -7.85
CA LYS A 160 -6.80 -16.32 -7.80
C LYS A 160 -7.31 -16.72 -6.42
N SER A 161 -6.67 -16.28 -5.34
CA SER A 161 -7.13 -16.55 -3.97
C SER A 161 -8.48 -15.86 -3.66
N LEU A 162 -8.80 -14.77 -4.37
CA LEU A 162 -10.09 -14.09 -4.34
C LEU A 162 -11.14 -14.71 -5.28
N GLY A 163 -10.82 -15.82 -5.94
CA GLY A 163 -11.71 -16.47 -6.91
C GLY A 163 -11.75 -15.80 -8.28
N VAL A 164 -10.85 -14.85 -8.56
CA VAL A 164 -10.73 -14.20 -9.86
C VAL A 164 -9.79 -15.02 -10.74
N SER A 165 -10.33 -15.58 -11.81
CA SER A 165 -9.56 -16.27 -12.85
C SER A 165 -9.33 -15.34 -14.06
N GLY A 166 -8.08 -15.03 -14.37
CA GLY A 166 -7.67 -14.10 -15.44
C GLY A 166 -6.69 -13.04 -14.93
N GLY A 167 -5.99 -12.33 -15.82
CA GLY A 167 -5.08 -11.23 -15.45
C GLY A 167 -3.58 -11.48 -15.64
N GLY A 168 -3.19 -12.42 -16.52
CA GLY A 168 -1.80 -12.62 -16.94
C GLY A 168 -1.31 -11.59 -17.95
N ILE A 169 -1.63 -10.31 -17.75
CA ILE A 169 -1.04 -9.21 -18.52
C ILE A 169 0.21 -8.78 -17.79
N ASP A 170 1.35 -8.79 -18.49
CA ASP A 170 2.62 -8.23 -18.01
C ASP A 170 2.50 -6.70 -18.03
N TYR A 171 1.93 -6.17 -16.96
CA TYR A 171 1.70 -4.74 -16.80
C TYR A 171 3.02 -3.96 -16.88
N ARG A 172 4.13 -4.55 -16.42
CA ARG A 172 5.43 -3.90 -16.48
C ARG A 172 5.89 -3.77 -17.93
N ALA A 173 5.75 -4.82 -18.74
CA ALA A 173 6.04 -4.76 -20.17
C ALA A 173 5.16 -3.73 -20.91
N ASP A 174 3.88 -3.63 -20.55
CA ASP A 174 2.98 -2.63 -21.15
C ASP A 174 3.39 -1.20 -20.78
N VAL A 175 3.79 -0.95 -19.53
CA VAL A 175 4.29 0.36 -19.09
C VAL A 175 5.62 0.71 -19.76
N GLU A 176 6.58 -0.21 -19.79
CA GLU A 176 7.86 -0.03 -20.49
C GLU A 176 7.61 0.31 -21.97
N LYS A 177 6.73 -0.44 -22.64
CA LYS A 177 6.37 -0.16 -24.03
C LYS A 177 5.76 1.23 -24.20
N ALA A 178 4.84 1.64 -23.32
CA ALA A 178 4.24 2.98 -23.39
C ALA A 178 5.28 4.08 -23.13
N LEU A 179 6.25 3.86 -22.23
CA LEU A 179 7.35 4.78 -21.98
C LEU A 179 8.30 4.87 -23.18
N ASP A 180 8.63 3.74 -23.81
CA ASP A 180 9.42 3.68 -25.04
C ASP A 180 8.73 4.42 -26.19
N GLU A 181 7.40 4.28 -26.32
CA GLU A 181 6.61 5.01 -27.31
C GLU A 181 6.67 6.53 -27.09
N VAL A 182 6.59 6.98 -25.83
CA VAL A 182 6.75 8.40 -25.48
C VAL A 182 8.18 8.88 -25.72
N ALA A 183 9.19 8.10 -25.35
CA ALA A 183 10.59 8.44 -25.56
C ALA A 183 10.90 8.60 -27.06
N ALA A 184 10.44 7.66 -27.90
CA ALA A 184 10.58 7.74 -29.35
C ALA A 184 9.89 8.97 -29.95
N GLU A 185 8.73 9.38 -29.39
CA GLU A 185 8.04 10.59 -29.83
C GLU A 185 8.84 11.85 -29.54
N LEU A 186 9.40 11.94 -28.33
CA LEU A 186 10.25 13.03 -27.90
C LEU A 186 11.52 13.11 -28.75
N GLU A 187 12.20 12.00 -29.01
CA GLU A 187 13.38 11.95 -29.88
C GLU A 187 13.10 12.39 -31.32
N ARG A 188 11.88 12.20 -31.84
CA ARG A 188 11.51 12.72 -33.17
C ARG A 188 11.36 14.23 -33.20
N HIS A 189 10.93 14.84 -32.11
CA HIS A 189 10.47 16.24 -32.08
C HIS A 189 11.43 17.17 -31.32
N LEU A 190 12.33 16.61 -30.52
CA LEU A 190 13.29 17.33 -29.69
C LEU A 190 14.71 16.86 -30.02
N ASP A 191 15.64 17.80 -30.00
CA ASP A 191 17.07 17.49 -30.02
C ASP A 191 17.51 17.05 -28.62
N CYS A 192 17.23 15.79 -28.30
CA CYS A 192 17.54 15.20 -27.01
C CYS A 192 19.05 15.26 -26.69
N ASP A 193 19.92 15.13 -27.70
CA ASP A 193 21.37 15.24 -27.55
C ASP A 193 21.78 16.64 -27.09
N ALA A 194 21.23 17.69 -27.70
CA ALA A 194 21.47 19.07 -27.28
C ALA A 194 20.98 19.33 -25.84
N ILE A 195 19.81 18.79 -25.47
CA ILE A 195 19.26 18.90 -24.10
C ILE A 195 20.18 18.20 -23.09
N PHE A 196 20.63 16.97 -23.37
CA PHE A 196 21.55 16.25 -22.48
C PHE A 196 22.92 16.92 -22.38
N ALA A 197 23.40 17.56 -23.46
CA ALA A 197 24.63 18.33 -23.43
C ALA A 197 24.55 19.57 -22.53
N LEU A 198 23.38 20.20 -22.41
CA LEU A 198 23.13 21.35 -21.52
C LEU A 198 22.98 20.96 -20.04
N ALA A 199 22.65 19.70 -19.75
CA ALA A 199 22.45 19.20 -18.39
C ALA A 199 23.74 18.69 -17.71
N ARG A 200 24.87 18.74 -18.42
CA ARG A 200 26.22 18.45 -17.89
C ARG A 200 26.94 19.73 -17.48
#